data_AF-A0A8J7HH44-F1
#
_entry.id   AF-A0A8J7HH44-F1
#
_cell.length_a   1.000
_cell.length_b   1.000
_cell.length_c   1.000
_cell.angle_alpha   90.00
_cell.angle_beta   90.00
_cell.angle_gamma   90.00
#
_symmetry.space_group_name_H-M   'P 1'
#
loop_
_entity.id
_entity.type
_entity.pdbx_description
1 polymer ?
#
loop_
_entity_poly.entity_id
_entity_poly.type
_entity_poly.pdbx_seq_one_letter_code
_entity_poly.pdbx_strand_id
1 'polypeptide(L)' 'MNAVELFPTLRNLTRAEKLKVMQFLVSELSRDEEPSLEQGATYPIWSPLNSHAAAYQLAQLLESDE' A
#
# COMPACT_ATOMS: atom_id res chain seq x y z
N MET A 1 8.01 16.34 -14.23
CA MET A 1 6.64 16.88 -14.29
C MET A 1 6.04 16.75 -12.91
N ASN A 2 5.54 17.83 -12.32
CA ASN A 2 4.94 17.82 -10.98
C ASN A 2 3.42 18.08 -11.03
N ALA A 3 2.69 17.82 -9.94
CA ALA A 3 1.24 18.01 -9.90
C ALA A 3 0.80 19.47 -10.13
N VAL A 4 1.58 20.44 -9.68
CA VAL A 4 1.30 21.87 -9.82
C VAL A 4 1.34 22.30 -11.30
N GLU A 5 2.26 21.74 -12.08
CA GLU A 5 2.37 21.97 -13.53
C GLU A 5 1.15 21.45 -14.31
N LEU A 6 0.42 20.47 -13.76
CA LEU A 6 -0.77 19.88 -14.38
C LEU A 6 -2.08 20.63 -14.06
N PHE A 7 -2.10 21.42 -12.99
CA PHE A 7 -3.32 22.11 -12.54
C PHE A 7 -3.97 23.04 -13.57
N PRO A 8 -3.24 23.83 -14.37
CA PRO A 8 -3.84 24.66 -15.41
C PRO A 8 -4.63 23.82 -16.41
N THR A 9 -4.05 22.70 -16.86
CA THR A 9 -4.68 21.78 -17.82
C THR A 9 -5.90 21.09 -17.22
N LEU A 10 -5.79 20.60 -15.97
CA LEU A 10 -6.90 19.96 -15.27
C LEU A 10 -8.07 20.91 -14.98
N ARG A 11 -7.81 22.21 -14.76
CA ARG A 11 -8.86 23.21 -14.54
C ARG A 11 -9.73 23.43 -15.78
N ASN A 12 -9.13 23.36 -16.97
CA ASN A 12 -9.81 23.58 -18.24
C ASN A 12 -10.71 22.42 -18.67
N LEU A 13 -10.58 21.25 -18.04
CA LEU A 13 -11.43 20.10 -18.31
C LEU A 13 -12.89 20.34 -17.92
N THR A 14 -13.79 19.73 -18.69
CA THR A 14 -15.21 19.63 -18.34
C THR A 14 -15.39 18.82 -17.06
N ARG A 15 -16.56 18.93 -16.41
CA ARG A 15 -16.88 18.15 -15.21
C ARG A 15 -16.76 16.64 -15.46
N ALA A 16 -17.19 16.15 -16.63
CA ALA A 16 -17.11 14.74 -17.00
C ALA A 16 -15.66 14.26 -17.14
N GLU A 17 -14.81 15.05 -17.79
CA GLU A 17 -13.39 14.73 -17.95
C GLU A 17 -12.64 14.75 -16.62
N LYS A 18 -12.94 15.70 -15.73
CA LYS A 18 -12.39 15.72 -14.36
C LYS A 18 -12.72 14.44 -13.60
N LEU A 19 -13.97 13.98 -13.67
CA LEU A 19 -14.38 12.72 -13.05
C LEU A 19 -13.64 11.52 -13.65
N LYS A 20 -13.42 11.51 -14.97
CA LYS A 20 -12.65 10.46 -15.64
C LYS A 20 -11.19 10.43 -15.19
N VAL A 21 -10.55 11.59 -15.04
CA VAL A 21 -9.19 11.70 -14.49
C VAL A 21 -9.14 11.19 -13.06
N MET A 22 -10.11 11.55 -12.21
CA MET A 22 -10.19 11.04 -10.84
C MET A 22 -10.33 9.51 -10.83
N GLN A 23 -11.19 8.94 -11.66
CA GLN A 23 -11.38 7.50 -11.75
C GLN A 23 -10.10 6.77 -12.18
N PHE A 24 -9.38 7.32 -13.16
CA PHE A 24 -8.07 6.81 -13.56
C PHE A 24 -7.07 6.82 -12.39
N LEU A 25 -6.90 7.97 -11.73
CA LEU A 25 -5.96 8.09 -10.60
C LEU A 25 -6.31 7.15 -9.45
N VAL A 26 -7.59 7.03 -9.10
CA VAL A 26 -8.05 6.08 -8.06
C VAL A 26 -7.73 4.63 -8.45
N SER A 27 -7.89 4.27 -9.74
CA SER A 27 -7.57 2.92 -10.20
C SER A 27 -6.08 2.60 -10.17
N GLU A 28 -5.21 3.60 -10.40
CA GLU A 28 -3.76 3.43 -10.29
C GLU A 28 -3.35 3.27 -8.82
N LEU A 29 -3.91 4.10 -7.92
CA LEU A 29 -3.65 4.00 -6.47
C LEU A 29 -4.03 2.62 -5.91
N SER A 30 -5.13 2.02 -6.38
CA SER A 30 -5.53 0.67 -5.96
C SER A 30 -4.60 -0.46 -6.43
N ARG A 31 -3.73 -0.21 -7.41
CA ARG A 31 -2.77 -1.20 -7.93
C ARG A 31 -1.43 -1.17 -7.19
N ASP A 32 -1.06 0.01 -6.68
CA ASP A 32 0.21 0.23 -5.99
C ASP A 32 0.15 -0.06 -4.48
N GLU A 33 -1.06 -0.20 -3.91
CA GLU A 33 -1.22 -0.76 -2.57
C GLU A 33 -0.94 -2.28 -2.59
N GLU A 34 -0.09 -2.75 -1.67
CA GLU A 34 0.14 -4.18 -1.40
C GLU A 34 -1.18 -4.96 -1.42
N PRO A 35 -1.18 -6.24 -1.86
CA PRO A 35 -2.38 -6.96 -2.31
C PRO A 35 -3.58 -6.64 -1.42
N SER A 36 -4.45 -5.79 -1.94
CA SER A 36 -5.68 -5.43 -1.26
C SER A 36 -6.41 -6.73 -0.95
N LEU A 37 -6.83 -6.88 0.31
CA LEU A 37 -7.44 -8.13 0.76
C LEU A 37 -8.67 -8.42 -0.13
N GLU A 38 -8.61 -9.52 -0.86
CA GLU A 38 -9.67 -9.93 -1.77
C GLU A 38 -10.88 -10.38 -0.97
N GLN A 39 -12.06 -10.01 -1.45
CA GLN A 39 -13.31 -10.39 -0.82
C GLN A 39 -13.47 -11.92 -0.86
N GLY A 40 -13.54 -12.55 0.31
CA GLY A 40 -13.68 -14.01 0.44
C GLY A 40 -12.36 -14.79 0.48
N ALA A 41 -11.21 -14.12 0.36
CA ALA A 41 -9.93 -14.77 0.54
C ALA A 41 -9.64 -15.01 2.04
N THR A 42 -8.98 -16.13 2.33
CA THR A 42 -8.50 -16.47 3.68
C THR A 42 -7.01 -16.17 3.74
N TYR A 43 -6.62 -15.23 4.59
CA TYR A 43 -5.23 -14.86 4.80
C TYR A 43 -4.70 -15.54 6.05
N PRO A 44 -3.53 -16.21 6.00
CA PRO A 44 -2.90 -16.71 7.20
C PRO A 44 -2.62 -15.54 8.14
N ILE A 45 -2.90 -15.69 9.43
CA ILE A 45 -2.44 -14.75 10.44
C ILE A 45 -0.97 -15.06 10.69
N TRP A 46 -0.07 -14.17 10.28
CA TRP A 46 1.37 -14.29 10.55
C TRP A 46 1.62 -13.89 11.99
N SER A 47 1.20 -14.75 12.92
CA SER A 47 1.45 -14.56 14.34
C SER A 47 2.87 -15.02 14.66
N PRO A 48 3.66 -14.22 15.40
CA PRO A 48 4.91 -14.68 16.00
C PRO A 48 4.70 -15.83 17.00
N LEU A 49 3.46 -16.03 17.46
CA LEU A 49 3.10 -17.12 18.36
C LEU A 49 3.35 -18.47 17.67
N ASN A 50 4.31 -19.24 18.20
CA ASN A 50 4.87 -20.48 17.64
C ASN A 50 5.88 -20.33 16.49
N SER A 51 6.37 -19.12 16.20
CA SER A 51 7.54 -18.94 15.33
C SER A 51 8.81 -19.24 16.13
N HIS A 52 9.31 -20.48 16.04
CA HIS A 52 10.59 -20.86 16.64
C HIS A 52 11.75 -19.97 16.14
N ALA A 53 11.66 -19.46 14.90
CA ALA A 53 12.61 -18.50 14.34
C ALA A 53 12.58 -17.15 15.07
N ALA A 54 11.41 -16.65 15.48
CA ALA A 54 11.30 -15.39 16.22
C ALA A 54 11.91 -15.49 17.64
N ALA A 55 11.67 -16.62 18.32
CA ALA A 55 12.30 -16.89 19.62
C ALA A 55 13.83 -16.97 19.51
N TYR A 56 14.35 -17.62 18.47
CA TYR A 56 15.79 -17.71 18.21
C TYR A 56 16.41 -16.33 17.90
N GLN A 57 15.74 -15.51 17.08
CA GLN A 57 16.20 -14.16 16.75
C GLN A 57 16.26 -13.25 17.99
N LEU A 58 15.26 -13.34 18.87
CA LEU A 58 15.24 -12.59 20.14
C LEU A 58 16.36 -13.03 21.08
N ALA A 59 16.65 -14.34 21.15
CA ALA A 59 17.76 -14.86 21.97
C ALA A 59 19.12 -14.34 21.46
N GLN A 60 19.36 -14.36 20.15
CA GLN A 60 20.58 -13.82 19.56
C GLN A 60 20.76 -12.32 19.86
N LEU A 61 19.68 -11.53 19.80
CA LEU A 61 19.75 -10.10 20.07
C LEU A 61 20.14 -9.83 21.53
N LEU A 62 19.57 -10.58 22.47
CA LEU A 62 19.90 -10.46 23.89
C LEU A 62 21.36 -10.85 24.19
N GLU A 63 21.89 -11.87 23.51
CA GLU A 63 23.30 -12.26 23.63
C GLU A 63 24.26 -11.24 23.00
N SER A 64 23.81 -10.45 22.02
CA SER A 64 24.64 -9.43 21.37
C SER A 64 24.70 -8.08 22.09
N ASP A 65 23.81 -7.86 23.06
CA ASP A 65 23.76 -6.65 23.90
C ASP A 65 24.58 -6.78 25.21
N GLU A 66 25.24 -7.93 25.45
CA GLU A 66 26.31 -8.11 26.46
C GLU A 66 27.72 -7.94 25.85
#